data_AF-A0A3D0IBS6-F1
#
_entry.id   AF-A0A3D0IBS6-F1
#
_cell.length_a   1.000
_cell.length_b   1.000
_cell.length_c   1.000
_cell.angle_alpha   90.00
_cell.angle_beta   90.00
_cell.angle_gamma   90.00
#
_symmetry.space_group_name_H-M   'P 1'
#
loop_
_entity.id
_entity.type
_entity.pdbx_description
1 polymer ?
#
loop_
_entity_poly.entity_id
_entity_poly.type
_entity_poly.pdbx_seq_one_letter_code
_entity_poly.pdbx_strand_id
1 'polypeptide(L)'
;MRFPPARAEGKRHSEGRPGARLQSSRMAGRWRVKKPAARVDEGSGGRRRGRGSASDPARRRSMERVERTREFPASGGRTPSDVATLLLELGRVVKARQFYAEGDPALAELVDRGFRSFRAEIERHGRLELEIGPSGVRMAEGNDPAFRGRLDDLARELSRGDVRALRLDKSLDLRAFGALVDALAGAPKPAEVPRQVGDAQGGEGREKARSAPTREEAASAPPSPGQALLPEAAGSEAPPQAQEKSAPTLDRAPLEAPPSDERGARLVALLRELDSCTDHARYPELASRAGKEGAALFEAGFPDEAYRTMRVLGMHAADLSRRSAPQRELAAQQLAELATGARLEALIARACARGAEASIRASQLLLQLGARVVPILLQRIEVEKDPHRRGQLAGILIAIGEKATPELVRVMEGGDLRRARTAARFAGEIQNPAAVATLRRLMQRPDSELRREAAKALVRIGHASAVEALVEALERRDDGVAALAAYCLGATGSPRAFDALREALPRALFRGDFELARELVRAFARFGRSEAAPDLAAILARKSLLKRRLLRELKLTAIDVLAKLPGSAELQALAVAGESRDAQIREAARRALARRPAPSAA
;
A
#
# COMPACT_ATOMS: atom_id res chain seq x y z
N MET A 1 -5.88 66.03 -10.54
CA MET A 1 -5.08 65.55 -11.70
C MET A 1 -5.44 64.08 -11.92
N ARG A 2 -6.27 63.77 -12.93
CA ARG A 2 -5.87 63.39 -14.32
C ARG A 2 -5.06 62.08 -14.32
N PHE A 3 -5.38 60.99 -15.02
CA PHE A 3 -6.37 60.63 -16.06
C PHE A 3 -6.20 59.09 -16.33
N PRO A 4 -6.94 58.41 -17.24
CA PRO A 4 -7.96 57.39 -16.95
C PRO A 4 -7.64 55.94 -17.45
N PRO A 5 -8.58 54.98 -17.34
CA PRO A 5 -8.56 53.72 -18.08
C PRO A 5 -9.32 53.80 -19.41
N ALA A 6 -8.92 53.01 -20.41
CA ALA A 6 -9.61 52.88 -21.69
C ALA A 6 -10.40 51.56 -21.78
N ARG A 7 -11.66 51.69 -22.24
CA ARG A 7 -12.61 50.63 -22.58
C ARG A 7 -12.83 50.62 -24.09
N ALA A 8 -13.21 49.43 -24.57
CA ALA A 8 -14.14 49.13 -25.68
C ALA A 8 -13.68 49.28 -27.14
N GLU A 9 -13.86 48.16 -27.87
CA GLU A 9 -14.55 47.94 -29.16
C GLU A 9 -13.89 46.70 -29.81
N GLY A 10 -14.55 45.65 -30.32
CA GLY A 10 -15.90 45.50 -30.83
C GLY A 10 -15.83 45.01 -32.28
N LYS A 11 -16.59 43.96 -32.62
CA LYS A 11 -16.88 43.38 -33.97
C LYS A 11 -15.91 42.30 -34.46
N ARG A 12 -16.32 41.19 -35.12
CA ARG A 12 -17.62 40.64 -35.55
C ARG A 12 -17.39 39.17 -35.97
N HIS A 13 -18.47 38.38 -35.83
CA HIS A 13 -18.92 37.20 -36.58
C HIS A 13 -18.00 36.47 -37.60
N SER A 14 -17.95 35.13 -37.47
CA SER A 14 -18.46 34.25 -38.53
C SER A 14 -19.02 32.93 -37.97
N GLU A 15 -20.23 32.61 -38.43
CA GLU A 15 -20.95 31.36 -38.23
C GLU A 15 -20.39 30.26 -39.15
N GLY A 16 -20.53 29.00 -38.71
CA GLY A 16 -20.21 27.82 -39.52
C GLY A 16 -20.47 26.51 -38.77
N ARG A 17 -21.74 26.10 -38.70
CA ARG A 17 -22.18 24.70 -38.44
C ARG A 17 -22.48 24.04 -39.82
N PRO A 18 -22.83 22.74 -39.90
CA PRO A 18 -22.27 21.52 -39.29
C PRO A 18 -22.14 20.37 -40.34
N GLY A 19 -21.50 19.25 -39.97
CA GLY A 19 -21.86 17.94 -40.53
C GLY A 19 -20.71 17.07 -41.02
N ALA A 20 -20.57 15.88 -40.42
CA ALA A 20 -20.19 14.66 -41.13
C ALA A 20 -20.69 13.44 -40.35
N ARG A 21 -21.72 12.79 -40.90
CA ARG A 21 -22.08 11.40 -40.60
C ARG A 21 -21.07 10.50 -41.30
N LEU A 22 -20.65 9.41 -40.66
CA LEU A 22 -20.20 8.21 -41.37
C LEU A 22 -20.85 6.98 -40.74
N GLN A 23 -21.53 6.22 -41.59
CA GLN A 23 -22.15 4.93 -41.33
C GLN A 23 -21.14 3.79 -41.54
N SER A 24 -21.35 2.74 -40.76
CA SER A 24 -21.20 1.30 -41.05
C SER A 24 -19.85 0.73 -41.54
N SER A 25 -19.34 -0.25 -40.78
CA SER A 25 -19.15 -1.59 -41.34
C SER A 25 -19.28 -2.66 -40.25
N ARG A 26 -20.26 -3.55 -40.43
CA ARG A 26 -20.40 -4.84 -39.75
C ARG A 26 -19.65 -5.87 -40.59
N MET A 27 -18.78 -6.65 -39.99
CA MET A 27 -18.52 -8.03 -40.45
C MET A 27 -18.52 -9.00 -39.27
N ALA A 28 -19.09 -10.16 -39.56
CA ALA A 28 -19.58 -11.15 -38.62
C ALA A 28 -18.51 -12.18 -38.24
N GLY A 29 -18.58 -12.65 -37.00
CA GLY A 29 -17.94 -13.88 -36.52
C GLY A 29 -18.80 -14.50 -35.42
N ARG A 30 -19.43 -15.62 -35.73
CA ARG A 30 -20.49 -16.33 -34.98
C ARG A 30 -19.98 -16.90 -33.65
N TRP A 31 -20.77 -16.86 -32.57
CA TRP A 31 -20.94 -17.99 -31.63
C TRP A 31 -22.36 -17.96 -31.01
N ARG A 32 -22.99 -19.13 -30.94
CA ARG A 32 -24.42 -19.37 -30.67
C ARG A 32 -24.77 -19.27 -29.18
N VAL A 33 -25.88 -18.62 -28.85
CA VAL A 33 -26.56 -18.75 -27.54
C VAL A 33 -27.85 -19.55 -27.74
N LYS A 34 -27.98 -20.68 -27.05
CA LYS A 34 -29.24 -21.44 -26.94
C LYS A 34 -30.19 -20.70 -25.99
N LYS A 35 -31.35 -20.26 -26.50
CA LYS A 35 -32.54 -19.90 -25.70
C LYS A 35 -33.25 -21.16 -25.20
N PRO A 36 -34.00 -21.07 -24.09
CA PRO A 36 -35.30 -21.70 -24.00
C PRO A 36 -36.43 -20.67 -24.14
N ALA A 37 -37.55 -21.16 -24.67
CA ALA A 37 -38.64 -20.43 -25.27
C ALA A 37 -39.51 -19.64 -24.29
N ALA A 38 -40.07 -18.55 -24.80
CA ALA A 38 -41.27 -17.93 -24.26
C ALA A 38 -42.51 -18.72 -24.70
N ARG A 39 -43.51 -18.80 -23.83
CA ARG A 39 -44.92 -18.79 -24.25
C ARG A 39 -45.61 -17.62 -23.55
N VAL A 40 -46.24 -16.82 -24.38
CA VAL A 40 -47.19 -15.76 -24.06
C VAL A 40 -48.56 -16.43 -23.94
N ASP A 41 -49.38 -15.99 -22.98
CA ASP A 41 -50.79 -15.74 -23.24
C ASP A 41 -51.32 -14.65 -22.31
N GLU A 42 -52.15 -13.79 -22.90
CA GLU A 42 -52.78 -12.59 -22.37
C GLU A 42 -53.98 -12.92 -21.45
N GLY A 43 -54.42 -11.96 -20.62
CA GLY A 43 -55.78 -12.02 -20.04
C GLY A 43 -56.00 -11.32 -18.71
N SER A 44 -56.38 -10.04 -18.78
CA SER A 44 -57.35 -9.31 -17.94
C SER A 44 -57.78 -9.84 -16.55
N GLY A 45 -57.68 -8.94 -15.56
CA GLY A 45 -58.80 -8.55 -14.70
C GLY A 45 -59.16 -9.42 -13.49
N GLY A 46 -59.33 -8.77 -12.33
CA GLY A 46 -60.22 -9.27 -11.27
C GLY A 46 -59.66 -9.27 -9.86
N ARG A 47 -60.15 -8.33 -9.05
CA ARG A 47 -60.09 -8.39 -7.57
C ARG A 47 -60.75 -9.69 -7.08
N ARG A 48 -60.18 -10.35 -6.07
CA ARG A 48 -60.95 -10.92 -4.94
C ARG A 48 -60.06 -11.32 -3.76
N ARG A 49 -60.59 -11.01 -2.58
CA ARG A 49 -60.10 -11.38 -1.24
C ARG A 49 -60.37 -12.87 -0.98
N GLY A 50 -59.54 -13.48 -0.11
CA GLY A 50 -60.06 -14.28 1.00
C GLY A 50 -59.58 -15.72 1.14
N ARG A 51 -58.90 -15.96 2.28
CA ARG A 51 -58.89 -17.17 3.16
C ARG A 51 -58.33 -18.47 2.57
N GLY A 52 -57.20 -18.95 3.09
CA GLY A 52 -57.13 -19.94 4.20
C GLY A 52 -56.35 -21.15 3.65
N SER A 53 -55.59 -21.97 4.36
CA SER A 53 -55.42 -22.25 5.77
C SER A 53 -54.11 -23.05 5.95
N ALA A 54 -53.48 -22.88 7.11
CA ALA A 54 -52.75 -23.88 7.90
C ALA A 54 -51.99 -25.01 7.18
N SER A 55 -50.65 -24.93 7.24
CA SER A 55 -49.75 -26.07 7.03
C SER A 55 -49.29 -26.65 8.38
N ASP A 56 -49.64 -27.91 8.57
CA ASP A 56 -49.39 -28.82 9.69
C ASP A 56 -47.89 -29.19 9.85
N PRO A 57 -47.30 -29.27 11.07
CA PRO A 57 -45.85 -29.29 11.31
C PRO A 57 -45.15 -30.65 11.14
N ALA A 58 -45.81 -31.69 10.62
CA ALA A 58 -45.32 -33.07 10.69
C ALA A 58 -44.34 -33.52 9.58
N ARG A 59 -43.90 -32.64 8.67
CA ARG A 59 -42.97 -32.97 7.56
C ARG A 59 -41.57 -32.34 7.65
N ARG A 60 -41.18 -31.77 8.81
CA ARG A 60 -39.83 -31.21 9.03
C ARG A 60 -38.88 -32.10 9.86
N ARG A 61 -39.29 -33.30 10.27
CA ARG A 61 -38.47 -34.22 11.07
C ARG A 61 -38.10 -35.48 10.31
N SER A 62 -37.27 -35.34 9.27
CA SER A 62 -36.61 -36.50 8.61
C SER A 62 -35.41 -36.14 7.72
N MET A 63 -34.79 -34.96 7.90
CA MET A 63 -33.51 -34.61 7.28
C MET A 63 -32.52 -33.98 8.28
N GLU A 64 -32.62 -34.35 9.56
CA GLU A 64 -31.63 -34.04 10.60
C GLU A 64 -30.78 -35.29 10.89
N ARG A 65 -29.95 -35.66 9.93
CA ARG A 65 -28.79 -36.54 10.17
C ARG A 65 -27.79 -36.40 9.02
N VAL A 66 -27.10 -35.26 8.98
CA VAL A 66 -25.84 -35.12 8.25
C VAL A 66 -24.82 -34.54 9.24
N GLU A 67 -23.95 -35.44 9.67
CA GLU A 67 -22.56 -35.24 10.08
C GLU A 67 -22.25 -34.01 10.95
N ARG A 68 -22.08 -34.30 12.25
CA ARG A 68 -21.23 -33.52 13.16
C ARG A 68 -19.81 -33.49 12.60
N THR A 69 -19.50 -32.48 11.80
CA THR A 69 -18.11 -32.06 11.56
C THR A 69 -17.59 -31.45 12.85
N ARG A 70 -16.50 -32.03 13.33
CA ARG A 70 -15.75 -31.63 14.54
C ARG A 70 -15.57 -30.11 14.57
N GLU A 71 -15.99 -29.49 15.67
CA GLU A 71 -15.65 -28.12 16.03
C GLU A 71 -14.11 -27.99 16.02
N PHE A 72 -13.60 -27.17 15.12
CA PHE A 72 -12.22 -26.67 15.13
C PHE A 72 -12.23 -25.24 15.70
N PRO A 73 -11.16 -24.82 16.40
CA PRO A 73 -11.20 -23.62 17.22
C PRO A 73 -11.28 -22.34 16.39
N ALA A 74 -11.90 -21.31 17.00
CA ALA A 74 -12.12 -19.98 16.49
C ALA A 74 -10.88 -19.34 15.84
N SER A 75 -11.15 -18.48 14.85
CA SER A 75 -10.20 -17.62 14.12
C SER A 75 -8.92 -17.31 14.91
N GLY A 76 -7.77 -17.65 14.35
CA GLY A 76 -6.48 -17.35 14.96
C GLY A 76 -6.24 -15.84 14.98
N GLY A 77 -6.80 -15.09 15.93
CA GLY A 77 -6.40 -13.73 16.33
C GLY A 77 -6.29 -12.64 15.24
N ARG A 78 -6.76 -12.87 14.01
CA ARG A 78 -6.62 -11.91 12.89
C ARG A 78 -7.48 -10.69 13.11
N THR A 79 -6.88 -9.51 13.05
CA THR A 79 -7.66 -8.26 13.15
C THR A 79 -8.07 -7.78 11.75
N PRO A 80 -9.18 -7.04 11.64
CA PRO A 80 -9.53 -6.38 10.38
C PRO A 80 -8.43 -5.44 9.85
N SER A 81 -7.57 -4.89 10.72
CA SER A 81 -6.45 -4.04 10.30
C SER A 81 -5.35 -4.83 9.60
N ASP A 82 -5.03 -6.04 10.07
CA ASP A 82 -4.02 -6.91 9.45
C ASP A 82 -4.46 -7.29 8.04
N VAL A 83 -5.74 -7.65 7.91
CA VAL A 83 -6.36 -7.94 6.61
C VAL A 83 -6.40 -6.71 5.71
N ALA A 84 -6.72 -5.53 6.24
CA ALA A 84 -6.69 -4.29 5.46
C ALA A 84 -5.28 -3.97 4.95
N THR A 85 -4.24 -4.15 5.76
CA THR A 85 -2.85 -3.98 5.35
C THR A 85 -2.45 -4.98 4.28
N LEU A 86 -2.82 -6.26 4.43
CA LEU A 86 -2.58 -7.27 3.40
C LEU A 86 -3.27 -6.96 2.08
N LEU A 87 -4.54 -6.53 2.14
CA LEU A 87 -5.32 -6.17 0.95
C LEU A 87 -4.78 -4.90 0.28
N LEU A 88 -4.25 -3.95 1.05
CA LEU A 88 -3.56 -2.79 0.51
C LEU A 88 -2.24 -3.18 -0.18
N GLU A 89 -1.45 -4.08 0.41
CA GLU A 89 -0.25 -4.61 -0.24
C GLU A 89 -0.59 -5.39 -1.51
N LEU A 90 -1.65 -6.21 -1.49
CA LEU A 90 -2.14 -6.89 -2.70
C LEU A 90 -2.55 -5.87 -3.77
N GLY A 91 -3.32 -4.84 -3.41
CA GLY A 91 -3.70 -3.77 -4.32
C GLY A 91 -2.51 -3.03 -4.92
N ARG A 92 -1.44 -2.81 -4.14
CA ARG A 92 -0.18 -2.23 -4.65
C ARG A 92 0.50 -3.12 -5.67
N VAL A 93 0.61 -4.42 -5.40
CA VAL A 93 1.26 -5.38 -6.29
C VAL A 93 0.45 -5.57 -7.58
N VAL A 94 -0.88 -5.66 -7.48
CA VAL A 94 -1.79 -5.73 -8.63
C VAL A 94 -1.67 -4.48 -9.50
N LYS A 95 -1.68 -3.29 -8.89
CA LYS A 95 -1.49 -2.04 -9.61
C LYS A 95 -0.11 -1.99 -10.27
N ALA A 96 0.95 -2.35 -9.56
CA ALA A 96 2.30 -2.44 -10.12
C ALA A 96 2.33 -3.40 -11.33
N ARG A 97 1.68 -4.56 -11.26
CA ARG A 97 1.60 -5.52 -12.37
C ARG A 97 0.94 -4.96 -13.63
N GLN A 98 -0.02 -4.05 -13.48
CA GLN A 98 -0.65 -3.35 -14.62
C GLN A 98 0.32 -2.36 -15.31
N PHE A 99 1.36 -1.89 -14.61
CA PHE A 99 2.32 -0.90 -15.11
C PHE A 99 3.67 -1.51 -15.56
N TYR A 100 4.15 -2.56 -14.89
CA TYR A 100 5.43 -3.20 -15.17
C TYR A 100 5.28 -4.43 -16.09
N ALA A 101 6.26 -4.62 -16.98
CA ALA A 101 6.31 -5.78 -17.87
C ALA A 101 6.64 -7.07 -17.10
N GLU A 102 6.28 -8.21 -17.69
CA GLU A 102 6.60 -9.52 -17.12
C GLU A 102 8.12 -9.73 -17.08
N GLY A 103 8.65 -10.14 -15.93
CA GLY A 103 10.09 -10.27 -15.70
C GLY A 103 10.81 -9.00 -15.20
N ASP A 104 10.10 -7.89 -14.99
CA ASP A 104 10.70 -6.67 -14.41
C ASP A 104 11.19 -6.94 -12.95
N PRO A 105 12.46 -6.62 -12.62
CA PRO A 105 13.00 -6.84 -11.28
C PRO A 105 12.25 -6.11 -10.17
N ALA A 106 11.72 -4.90 -10.45
CA ALA A 106 10.97 -4.12 -9.46
C ALA A 106 9.59 -4.75 -9.20
N LEU A 107 8.95 -5.29 -10.24
CA LEU A 107 7.73 -6.08 -10.09
C LEU A 107 8.01 -7.37 -9.29
N ALA A 108 9.11 -8.07 -9.58
CA ALA A 108 9.48 -9.28 -8.86
C ALA A 108 9.72 -9.00 -7.36
N GLU A 109 10.39 -7.90 -7.02
CA GLU A 109 10.58 -7.48 -5.63
C GLU A 109 9.26 -7.14 -4.92
N LEU A 110 8.35 -6.44 -5.60
CA LEU A 110 7.03 -6.10 -5.06
C LEU A 110 6.17 -7.36 -4.86
N VAL A 111 6.17 -8.28 -5.82
CA VAL A 111 5.47 -9.58 -5.72
C VAL A 111 6.02 -10.40 -4.57
N ASP A 112 7.35 -10.49 -4.44
CA ASP A 112 7.99 -11.24 -3.36
C ASP A 112 7.74 -10.61 -1.97
N ARG A 113 7.77 -9.28 -1.86
CA ARG A 113 7.38 -8.58 -0.63
C ARG A 113 5.92 -8.81 -0.27
N GLY A 114 5.02 -8.73 -1.24
CA GLY A 114 3.60 -9.03 -1.05
C GLY A 114 3.40 -10.46 -0.56
N PHE A 115 4.05 -11.42 -1.23
CA PHE A 115 4.03 -12.83 -0.86
C PHE A 115 4.52 -13.07 0.56
N ARG A 116 5.68 -12.52 0.94
CA ARG A 116 6.22 -12.66 2.31
C ARG A 116 5.26 -12.12 3.37
N SER A 117 4.57 -11.02 3.07
CA SER A 117 3.58 -10.43 3.99
C SER A 117 2.38 -11.35 4.19
N PHE A 118 1.81 -11.88 3.10
CA PHE A 118 0.72 -12.86 3.17
C PHE A 118 1.14 -14.16 3.86
N ARG A 119 2.33 -14.68 3.53
CA ARG A 119 2.86 -15.92 4.11
C ARG A 119 3.09 -15.78 5.62
N ALA A 120 3.70 -14.68 6.07
CA ALA A 120 3.91 -14.43 7.49
C ALA A 120 2.58 -14.36 8.26
N GLU A 121 1.55 -13.76 7.67
CA GLU A 121 0.22 -13.71 8.28
C GLU A 121 -0.46 -15.07 8.31
N ILE A 122 -0.37 -15.85 7.23
CA ILE A 122 -0.94 -17.20 7.14
C ILE A 122 -0.25 -18.14 8.12
N GLU A 123 1.06 -18.03 8.29
CA GLU A 123 1.84 -18.80 9.24
C GLU A 123 1.45 -18.49 10.70
N ARG A 124 1.25 -17.20 11.03
CA ARG A 124 0.88 -16.76 12.39
C ARG A 124 -0.56 -17.07 12.77
N HIS A 125 -1.49 -16.89 11.83
CA HIS A 125 -2.92 -16.80 12.16
C HIS A 125 -3.78 -17.88 11.44
N GLY A 126 -3.18 -18.76 10.62
CA GLY A 126 -3.88 -19.85 9.94
C GLY A 126 -4.37 -19.53 8.52
N ARG A 127 -5.48 -20.11 8.06
CA ARG A 127 -6.03 -19.80 6.72
C ARG A 127 -6.68 -18.40 6.67
N LEU A 128 -6.50 -17.67 5.58
CA LEU A 128 -7.19 -16.40 5.31
C LEU A 128 -8.36 -16.66 4.35
N GLU A 129 -9.58 -16.37 4.79
CA GLU A 129 -10.79 -16.49 3.96
C GLU A 129 -11.51 -15.15 3.85
N LEU A 130 -11.66 -14.68 2.61
CA LEU A 130 -12.31 -13.43 2.28
C LEU A 130 -13.48 -13.68 1.33
N GLU A 131 -14.60 -13.03 1.57
CA GLU A 131 -15.71 -13.01 0.63
C GLU A 131 -15.75 -11.66 -0.07
N ILE A 132 -15.99 -11.71 -1.38
CA ILE A 132 -15.96 -10.55 -2.26
C ILE A 132 -17.39 -10.25 -2.68
N GLY A 133 -17.84 -9.04 -2.37
CA GLY A 133 -19.18 -8.57 -2.71
C GLY A 133 -19.15 -7.29 -3.54
N PRO A 134 -20.29 -6.92 -4.14
CA PRO A 134 -20.42 -5.69 -4.93
C PRO A 134 -20.21 -4.39 -4.14
N SER A 135 -20.09 -4.48 -2.82
CA SER A 135 -19.95 -3.34 -1.89
C SER A 135 -18.71 -3.43 -0.99
N GLY A 136 -17.75 -4.30 -1.32
CA GLY A 136 -16.46 -4.42 -0.63
C GLY A 136 -15.99 -5.86 -0.38
N VAL A 137 -14.95 -6.01 0.42
CA VAL A 137 -14.39 -7.29 0.87
C VAL A 137 -14.79 -7.52 2.33
N ARG A 138 -15.13 -8.75 2.72
CA ARG A 138 -15.44 -9.13 4.11
C ARG A 138 -14.68 -10.40 4.50
N MET A 139 -14.46 -10.63 5.78
CA MET A 139 -13.95 -11.94 6.25
C MET A 139 -15.08 -12.96 6.25
N ALA A 140 -14.78 -14.21 5.87
CA ALA A 140 -15.79 -15.28 5.78
C ALA A 140 -16.23 -15.82 7.15
N GLU A 141 -15.38 -15.68 8.17
CA GLU A 141 -15.65 -16.14 9.54
C GLU A 141 -15.84 -14.93 10.45
N GLY A 142 -17.07 -14.65 10.87
CA GLY A 142 -17.41 -13.59 11.83
C GLY A 142 -18.26 -12.46 11.24
N ASN A 143 -18.94 -11.73 12.13
CA ASN A 143 -19.78 -10.56 11.78
C ASN A 143 -18.90 -9.31 11.57
N ASP A 144 -17.80 -9.46 10.83
CA ASP A 144 -16.80 -8.41 10.66
C ASP A 144 -17.24 -7.35 9.64
N PRO A 145 -16.93 -6.07 9.88
CA PRO A 145 -17.34 -5.00 8.99
C PRO A 145 -16.68 -5.16 7.62
N ALA A 146 -17.47 -4.98 6.56
CA ALA A 146 -16.97 -4.94 5.19
C ALA A 146 -15.93 -3.81 5.04
N PHE A 147 -14.76 -4.15 4.49
CA PHE A 147 -13.71 -3.19 4.16
C PHE A 147 -14.15 -2.35 2.95
N ARG A 148 -14.11 -1.02 3.10
CA ARG A 148 -14.52 -0.05 2.06
C ARG A 148 -13.45 1.01 1.80
N GLY A 149 -13.38 1.53 0.59
CA GLY A 149 -12.47 2.61 0.19
C GLY A 149 -11.50 2.19 -0.93
N ARG A 150 -10.17 2.29 -0.70
CA ARG A 150 -9.13 1.86 -1.69
C ARG A 150 -9.26 0.40 -2.17
N LEU A 151 -10.00 -0.41 -1.43
CA LEU A 151 -10.29 -1.81 -1.72
C LEU A 151 -11.54 -1.98 -2.59
N ASP A 152 -12.30 -0.92 -2.84
CA ASP A 152 -13.49 -0.97 -3.71
C ASP A 152 -13.08 -1.23 -5.17
N ASP A 153 -11.93 -0.71 -5.58
CA ASP A 153 -11.37 -0.99 -6.91
C ASP A 153 -10.91 -2.45 -7.00
N LEU A 154 -10.21 -2.96 -5.99
CA LEU A 154 -9.82 -4.37 -5.89
C LEU A 154 -11.05 -5.29 -5.83
N ALA A 155 -12.06 -4.96 -5.04
CA ALA A 155 -13.31 -5.72 -4.95
C ALA A 155 -14.06 -5.71 -6.28
N ARG A 156 -14.04 -4.58 -7.01
CA ARG A 156 -14.65 -4.46 -8.34
C ARG A 156 -13.88 -5.25 -9.39
N GLU A 157 -12.55 -5.25 -9.35
CA GLU A 157 -11.68 -6.06 -10.21
C GLU A 157 -11.87 -7.56 -9.96
N LEU A 158 -11.86 -7.99 -8.69
CA LEU A 158 -12.17 -9.35 -8.28
C LEU A 158 -13.57 -9.79 -8.73
N SER A 159 -14.56 -8.92 -8.56
CA SER A 159 -15.94 -9.18 -8.99
C SER A 159 -16.09 -9.24 -10.52
N ARG A 160 -15.29 -8.48 -11.29
CA ARG A 160 -15.23 -8.58 -12.76
C ARG A 160 -14.67 -9.93 -13.23
N GLY A 161 -13.83 -10.56 -12.42
CA GLY A 161 -13.32 -11.91 -12.66
C GLY A 161 -14.21 -13.04 -12.13
N ASP A 162 -15.46 -12.74 -11.74
CA ASP A 162 -16.40 -13.68 -11.10
C ASP A 162 -15.88 -14.31 -9.79
N VAL A 163 -14.86 -13.71 -9.16
CA VAL A 163 -14.30 -14.20 -7.90
C VAL A 163 -15.19 -13.77 -6.75
N ARG A 164 -15.87 -14.74 -6.12
CA ARG A 164 -16.79 -14.50 -4.99
C ARG A 164 -16.16 -14.71 -3.61
N ALA A 165 -15.05 -15.44 -3.57
CA ALA A 165 -14.29 -15.67 -2.36
C ALA A 165 -12.81 -15.90 -2.71
N LEU A 166 -11.93 -15.42 -1.84
CA LEU A 166 -10.50 -15.68 -1.88
C LEU A 166 -10.13 -16.49 -0.63
N ARG A 167 -9.54 -17.66 -0.82
CA ARG A 167 -9.05 -18.52 0.26
C ARG A 167 -7.57 -18.76 0.07
N LEU A 168 -6.77 -18.37 1.06
CA LEU A 168 -5.33 -18.53 1.07
C LEU A 168 -4.92 -19.30 2.31
N ASP A 169 -4.17 -20.37 2.13
CA ASP A 169 -3.69 -21.23 3.21
C ASP A 169 -2.18 -21.43 3.13
N LYS A 170 -1.64 -22.32 3.98
CA LYS A 170 -0.19 -22.56 4.09
C LYS A 170 0.45 -23.14 2.81
N SER A 171 -0.35 -23.60 1.86
CA SER A 171 0.12 -24.04 0.53
C SER A 171 0.43 -22.88 -0.42
N LEU A 172 0.11 -21.63 -0.04
CA LEU A 172 0.46 -20.46 -0.84
C LEU A 172 1.98 -20.37 -1.04
N ASP A 173 2.40 -20.54 -2.28
CA ASP A 173 3.79 -20.32 -2.72
C ASP A 173 3.90 -19.05 -3.57
N LEU A 174 5.14 -18.63 -3.85
CA LEU A 174 5.42 -17.40 -4.59
C LEU A 174 4.82 -17.45 -6.02
N ARG A 175 4.78 -18.63 -6.64
CA ARG A 175 4.26 -18.82 -8.00
C ARG A 175 2.74 -18.67 -8.02
N ALA A 176 2.03 -19.29 -7.07
CA ALA A 176 0.60 -19.18 -6.91
C ALA A 176 0.18 -17.75 -6.53
N PHE A 177 0.98 -17.07 -5.70
CA PHE A 177 0.75 -15.66 -5.39
C PHE A 177 0.95 -14.75 -6.62
N GLY A 178 1.97 -15.00 -7.43
CA GLY A 178 2.16 -14.31 -8.72
C GLY A 178 0.99 -14.52 -9.67
N ALA A 179 0.52 -15.76 -9.81
CA ALA A 179 -0.65 -16.08 -10.65
C ALA A 179 -1.94 -15.41 -10.16
N LEU A 180 -2.11 -15.27 -8.84
CA LEU A 180 -3.20 -14.47 -8.26
C LEU A 180 -3.06 -13.01 -8.69
N VAL A 181 -1.90 -12.39 -8.52
CA VAL A 181 -1.63 -11.00 -8.95
C VAL A 181 -1.93 -10.80 -10.44
N ASP A 182 -1.48 -11.71 -11.30
CA ASP A 182 -1.72 -11.67 -12.75
C ASP A 182 -3.21 -11.73 -13.09
N ALA A 183 -3.94 -12.64 -12.43
CA ALA A 183 -5.38 -12.80 -12.62
C ALA A 183 -6.15 -11.53 -12.21
N LEU A 184 -5.71 -10.85 -11.15
CA LEU A 184 -6.32 -9.61 -10.66
C LEU A 184 -5.94 -8.39 -11.51
N ALA A 185 -4.74 -8.37 -12.06
CA ALA A 185 -4.27 -7.30 -12.96
C ALA A 185 -4.91 -7.37 -14.35
N GLY A 186 -5.67 -8.42 -14.67
CA GLY A 186 -6.29 -8.62 -15.98
C GLY A 186 -5.30 -9.09 -17.05
N ALA A 187 -4.16 -9.67 -16.66
CA ALA A 187 -3.21 -10.28 -17.58
C ALA A 187 -3.83 -11.56 -18.19
N PRO A 188 -3.48 -11.94 -19.44
CA PRO A 188 -3.95 -13.18 -20.03
C PRO A 188 -3.56 -14.37 -19.13
N LYS A 189 -4.53 -15.26 -18.85
CA LYS A 189 -4.30 -16.46 -18.03
C LYS A 189 -3.09 -17.23 -18.57
N PRO A 190 -2.08 -17.57 -17.76
CA PRO A 190 -1.14 -18.61 -18.15
C PRO A 190 -1.93 -19.91 -18.39
N ALA A 191 -1.57 -20.61 -19.45
CA ALA A 191 -2.23 -21.84 -19.88
C ALA A 191 -2.33 -22.85 -18.72
N GLU A 192 -3.55 -23.34 -18.52
CA GLU A 192 -3.97 -24.54 -17.78
C GLU A 192 -3.01 -25.10 -16.71
N VAL A 193 -3.35 -24.85 -15.44
CA VAL A 193 -2.97 -25.75 -14.36
C VAL A 193 -3.85 -27.00 -14.48
N PRO A 194 -3.31 -28.22 -14.64
CA PRO A 194 -4.13 -29.42 -14.77
C PRO A 194 -4.92 -29.68 -13.46
N ARG A 195 -6.23 -29.87 -13.58
CA ARG A 195 -7.07 -30.40 -12.50
C ARG A 195 -6.88 -31.92 -12.41
N GLN A 196 -6.63 -32.37 -11.18
CA GLN A 196 -6.46 -33.72 -10.65
C GLN A 196 -7.10 -34.89 -11.44
N VAL A 197 -6.36 -35.99 -11.56
CA VAL A 197 -6.87 -37.37 -11.49
C VAL A 197 -5.79 -38.26 -10.87
N GLY A 198 -6.14 -39.09 -9.87
CA GLY A 198 -5.33 -40.26 -9.50
C GLY A 198 -5.38 -40.64 -8.02
N ASP A 199 -6.51 -41.21 -7.57
CA ASP A 199 -6.55 -42.05 -6.37
C ASP A 199 -5.60 -43.24 -6.47
N ALA A 200 -5.09 -43.66 -5.32
CA ALA A 200 -4.22 -44.81 -5.14
C ALA A 200 -4.92 -46.15 -5.42
N GLN A 201 -4.23 -47.03 -6.14
CA GLN A 201 -4.23 -48.51 -6.03
C GLN A 201 -2.99 -48.98 -6.81
N GLY A 202 -1.94 -49.51 -6.18
CA GLY A 202 -1.84 -50.90 -5.77
C GLY A 202 -1.11 -51.70 -6.87
N GLY A 203 0.13 -52.14 -6.64
CA GLY A 203 0.85 -52.98 -7.60
C GLY A 203 2.35 -53.09 -7.31
N GLU A 204 2.74 -54.23 -6.77
CA GLU A 204 4.07 -54.68 -6.39
C GLU A 204 5.11 -54.63 -7.52
N GLY A 205 6.39 -54.51 -7.16
CA GLY A 205 7.47 -54.70 -8.13
C GLY A 205 8.89 -54.42 -7.64
N ARG A 206 9.42 -55.30 -6.79
CA ARG A 206 10.82 -55.80 -6.74
C ARG A 206 11.98 -54.77 -6.83
N GLU A 207 12.70 -54.61 -5.73
CA GLU A 207 14.07 -55.17 -5.54
C GLU A 207 15.14 -54.69 -6.53
N LYS A 208 16.10 -53.90 -6.04
CA LYS A 208 17.49 -54.37 -5.81
C LYS A 208 18.43 -53.25 -5.33
N ALA A 209 19.17 -53.60 -4.26
CA ALA A 209 20.61 -53.35 -4.05
C ALA A 209 21.09 -51.87 -3.90
N ARG A 210 21.95 -51.49 -2.96
CA ARG A 210 22.87 -52.23 -2.08
C ARG A 210 23.53 -51.25 -1.08
N SER A 211 23.60 -51.68 0.18
CA SER A 211 24.72 -51.55 1.15
C SER A 211 25.44 -50.21 1.42
N ALA A 212 25.40 -49.84 2.69
CA ALA A 212 26.37 -49.01 3.42
C ALA A 212 27.80 -49.60 3.43
N PRO A 213 28.82 -48.87 3.92
CA PRO A 213 29.09 -48.89 5.37
C PRO A 213 29.51 -47.55 6.00
N THR A 214 29.45 -47.56 7.33
CA THR A 214 29.82 -46.55 8.35
C THR A 214 31.33 -46.41 8.63
N ARG A 215 31.74 -45.20 9.04
CA ARG A 215 32.75 -44.89 10.11
C ARG A 215 32.71 -43.37 10.37
N GLU A 216 32.25 -42.84 11.50
CA GLU A 216 32.85 -42.74 12.87
C GLU A 216 34.09 -41.83 12.97
N GLU A 217 33.94 -40.68 13.68
CA GLU A 217 34.88 -40.00 14.60
C GLU A 217 34.26 -38.62 15.00
N ALA A 218 33.81 -38.42 16.25
CA ALA A 218 34.53 -37.79 17.39
C ALA A 218 34.88 -36.29 17.16
N ALA A 219 34.70 -35.31 18.06
CA ALA A 219 34.24 -35.22 19.44
C ALA A 219 34.08 -33.72 19.84
N SER A 220 33.44 -33.53 21.01
CA SER A 220 33.58 -32.42 21.97
C SER A 220 32.92 -31.06 21.69
N ALA A 221 31.97 -30.74 22.58
CA ALA A 221 31.59 -29.39 22.97
C ALA A 221 32.33 -29.00 24.26
N PRO A 222 32.53 -27.70 24.53
CA PRO A 222 32.52 -27.22 25.91
C PRO A 222 31.79 -25.83 26.03
N PRO A 223 31.67 -25.20 27.21
CA PRO A 223 30.42 -25.19 27.97
C PRO A 223 29.95 -23.76 28.36
N SER A 224 28.77 -23.68 28.98
CA SER A 224 28.27 -22.51 29.71
C SER A 224 29.01 -22.29 31.03
N PRO A 225 29.20 -21.03 31.50
CA PRO A 225 29.37 -20.70 32.91
C PRO A 225 28.04 -20.16 33.49
N GLY A 226 27.56 -20.50 34.69
CA GLY A 226 28.26 -20.91 35.90
C GLY A 226 28.02 -19.84 36.98
N GLN A 227 26.98 -20.04 37.81
CA GLN A 227 26.65 -19.23 38.98
C GLN A 227 27.69 -19.41 40.11
N ALA A 228 27.95 -18.35 40.89
CA ALA A 228 28.00 -18.26 42.37
C ALA A 228 28.52 -16.83 42.69
N LEU A 229 28.03 -16.02 43.64
CA LEU A 229 27.78 -16.22 45.07
C LEU A 229 26.89 -15.07 45.60
N LEU A 230 26.03 -15.38 46.58
CA LEU A 230 25.38 -14.42 47.48
C LEU A 230 26.34 -14.03 48.63
N PRO A 231 26.09 -12.89 49.28
CA PRO A 231 25.90 -12.97 50.73
C PRO A 231 24.68 -12.19 51.25
N GLU A 232 23.97 -12.88 52.13
CA GLU A 232 23.29 -12.51 53.39
C GLU A 232 22.43 -11.24 53.55
N ALA A 233 21.37 -11.47 54.31
CA ALA A 233 20.20 -10.64 54.55
C ALA A 233 20.40 -9.58 55.65
N ALA A 234 19.77 -8.42 55.46
CA ALA A 234 19.22 -7.60 56.53
C ALA A 234 18.18 -6.61 55.94
N GLY A 235 17.04 -6.46 56.61
CA GLY A 235 16.19 -5.27 56.47
C GLY A 235 14.93 -5.43 55.63
N SER A 236 13.90 -5.97 56.29
CA SER A 236 12.48 -5.76 55.98
C SER A 236 12.17 -4.27 55.79
N GLU A 237 11.63 -3.90 54.63
CA GLU A 237 10.55 -2.88 54.51
C GLU A 237 9.94 -2.98 53.10
N ALA A 238 8.72 -3.53 53.04
CA ALA A 238 7.93 -3.54 51.81
C ALA A 238 7.45 -2.11 51.51
N PRO A 239 7.72 -1.55 50.31
CA PRO A 239 7.03 -0.34 49.87
C PRO A 239 5.54 -0.68 49.70
N PRO A 240 4.63 0.24 50.03
CA PRO A 240 3.21 -0.02 49.98
C PRO A 240 2.85 -0.47 48.56
N GLN A 241 2.13 -1.58 48.46
CA GLN A 241 1.43 -1.98 47.24
C GLN A 241 0.51 -0.82 46.87
N ALA A 242 1.01 0.05 46.00
CA ALA A 242 0.16 0.97 45.25
C ALA A 242 -0.76 0.06 44.46
N GLN A 243 -2.01 -0.03 44.92
CA GLN A 243 -3.10 -0.62 44.18
C GLN A 243 -3.05 0.00 42.78
N GLU A 244 -2.59 -0.79 41.81
CA GLU A 244 -2.90 -0.56 40.41
C GLU A 244 -4.43 -0.58 40.35
N LYS A 245 -5.04 0.61 40.43
CA LYS A 245 -6.41 0.80 40.01
C LYS A 245 -6.45 0.35 38.56
N SER A 246 -6.87 -0.89 38.35
CA SER A 246 -7.14 -1.46 37.04
C SER A 246 -8.00 -0.44 36.30
N ALA A 247 -7.40 0.26 35.33
CA ALA A 247 -8.09 1.25 34.52
C ALA A 247 -9.36 0.61 33.96
N PRO A 248 -10.49 1.35 33.85
CA PRO A 248 -11.66 0.83 33.16
C PRO A 248 -11.26 0.61 31.69
N THR A 249 -10.88 -0.61 31.36
CA THR A 249 -10.48 -0.96 30.00
C THR A 249 -11.72 -0.89 29.14
N LEU A 250 -11.89 0.24 28.47
CA LEU A 250 -12.85 0.50 27.37
C LEU A 250 -12.53 -0.36 26.12
N ASP A 251 -11.94 -1.54 26.34
CA ASP A 251 -11.65 -2.58 25.38
C ASP A 251 -12.95 -3.25 24.92
N ARG A 252 -13.93 -3.36 25.84
CA ARG A 252 -15.31 -3.80 25.58
C ARG A 252 -16.22 -2.68 25.05
N ALA A 253 -17.52 -2.96 24.91
CA ALA A 253 -18.50 -1.98 24.46
C ALA A 253 -18.49 -0.73 25.38
N PRO A 254 -18.39 0.49 24.82
CA PRO A 254 -18.15 1.71 25.59
C PRO A 254 -19.25 1.99 26.64
N LEU A 255 -20.47 1.51 26.40
CA LEU A 255 -21.63 1.69 27.28
C LEU A 255 -21.77 0.63 28.38
N GLU A 256 -21.01 -0.47 28.30
CA GLU A 256 -21.03 -1.57 29.27
C GLU A 256 -19.92 -1.43 30.32
N ALA A 257 -18.82 -0.77 29.97
CA ALA A 257 -17.72 -0.51 30.90
C ALA A 257 -18.19 0.35 32.10
N PRO A 258 -17.72 0.07 33.33
CA PRO A 258 -18.13 0.82 34.51
C PRO A 258 -17.71 2.30 34.40
N PRO A 259 -18.55 3.24 34.88
CA PRO A 259 -18.18 4.65 34.92
C PRO A 259 -17.09 4.92 35.96
N SER A 260 -16.32 5.99 35.76
CA SER A 260 -15.23 6.36 36.67
C SER A 260 -15.73 6.86 38.03
N ASP A 261 -16.84 7.60 38.02
CA ASP A 261 -17.51 8.15 39.20
C ASP A 261 -18.99 8.47 38.87
N GLU A 262 -19.70 9.19 39.75
CA GLU A 262 -21.08 9.61 39.51
C GLU A 262 -21.25 10.53 38.29
N ARG A 263 -20.23 11.35 37.96
CA ARG A 263 -20.27 12.19 36.76
C ARG A 263 -20.16 11.34 35.51
N GLY A 264 -19.25 10.37 35.50
CA GLY A 264 -19.16 9.35 34.47
C GLY A 264 -20.46 8.56 34.32
N ALA A 265 -21.13 8.23 35.43
CA ALA A 265 -22.42 7.53 35.40
C ALA A 265 -23.51 8.35 34.71
N ARG A 266 -23.57 9.68 34.96
CA ARG A 266 -24.47 10.60 34.25
C ARG A 266 -24.17 10.67 32.76
N LEU A 267 -22.88 10.76 32.38
CA LEU A 267 -22.48 10.73 30.98
C LEU A 267 -22.87 9.40 30.32
N VAL A 268 -22.65 8.25 30.97
CA VAL A 268 -23.04 6.94 30.42
C VAL A 268 -24.55 6.86 30.21
N ALA A 269 -25.36 7.38 31.14
CA ALA A 269 -26.81 7.45 30.97
C ALA A 269 -27.18 8.31 29.75
N LEU A 270 -26.55 9.47 29.58
CA LEU A 270 -26.72 10.33 28.40
C LEU A 270 -26.33 9.61 27.09
N LEU A 271 -25.21 8.89 27.09
CA LEU A 271 -24.75 8.16 25.91
C LEU A 271 -25.67 6.99 25.55
N ARG A 272 -26.31 6.33 26.54
CA ARG A 272 -27.33 5.31 26.30
C ARG A 272 -28.61 5.92 25.72
N GLU A 273 -29.03 7.08 26.23
CA GLU A 273 -30.13 7.85 25.66
C GLU A 273 -29.85 8.20 24.20
N LEU A 274 -28.64 8.71 23.92
CA LEU A 274 -28.18 8.99 22.56
C LEU A 274 -28.13 7.73 21.67
N ASP A 275 -27.63 6.59 22.17
CA ASP A 275 -27.57 5.34 21.40
C ASP A 275 -28.98 4.79 21.08
N SER A 276 -29.94 4.93 21.99
CA SER A 276 -31.33 4.52 21.75
C SER A 276 -32.16 5.52 20.91
N CYS A 277 -31.68 6.75 20.73
CA CYS A 277 -32.43 7.81 20.07
C CYS A 277 -32.57 7.58 18.56
N THR A 278 -33.79 7.28 18.10
CA THR A 278 -34.13 7.18 16.67
C THR A 278 -34.67 8.48 16.08
N ASP A 279 -35.05 9.44 16.93
CA ASP A 279 -35.65 10.72 16.52
C ASP A 279 -34.60 11.67 15.91
N HIS A 280 -34.84 12.11 14.69
CA HIS A 280 -33.96 13.04 13.97
C HIS A 280 -33.93 14.45 14.55
N ALA A 281 -34.99 14.91 15.20
CA ALA A 281 -35.04 16.25 15.79
C ALA A 281 -34.28 16.31 17.12
N ARG A 282 -34.33 15.24 17.91
CA ARG A 282 -33.71 15.15 19.24
C ARG A 282 -32.25 14.72 19.20
N TYR A 283 -31.86 13.89 18.23
CA TYR A 283 -30.50 13.37 18.11
C TYR A 283 -29.42 14.47 18.11
N PRO A 284 -29.57 15.62 17.40
CA PRO A 284 -28.56 16.65 17.39
C PRO A 284 -28.26 17.28 18.75
N GLU A 285 -29.30 17.53 19.54
CA GLU A 285 -29.16 18.08 20.88
C GLU A 285 -28.40 17.10 21.79
N LEU A 286 -28.78 15.82 21.78
CA LEU A 286 -28.14 14.78 22.58
C LEU A 286 -26.68 14.56 22.17
N ALA A 287 -26.38 14.54 20.88
CA ALA A 287 -25.02 14.37 20.38
C ALA A 287 -24.12 15.54 20.80
N SER A 288 -24.62 16.78 20.69
CA SER A 288 -23.88 17.98 21.12
C SER A 288 -23.67 18.02 22.63
N ARG A 289 -24.71 17.69 23.42
CA ARG A 289 -24.61 17.62 24.88
C ARG A 289 -23.59 16.57 25.32
N ALA A 290 -23.63 15.37 24.72
CA ALA A 290 -22.66 14.31 25.00
C ALA A 290 -21.23 14.73 24.67
N GLY A 291 -21.00 15.40 23.54
CA GLY A 291 -19.70 15.95 23.17
C GLY A 291 -19.18 16.97 24.20
N LYS A 292 -20.03 17.90 24.65
CA LYS A 292 -19.68 18.92 25.65
C LYS A 292 -19.39 18.31 27.03
N GLU A 293 -20.22 17.37 27.48
CA GLU A 293 -20.00 16.69 28.77
C GLU A 293 -18.73 15.84 28.75
N GLY A 294 -18.50 15.08 27.66
CA GLY A 294 -17.25 14.35 27.48
C GLY A 294 -16.03 15.27 27.48
N ALA A 295 -16.12 16.45 26.86
CA ALA A 295 -15.09 17.48 26.90
C ALA A 295 -14.82 17.97 28.34
N ALA A 296 -15.87 18.37 29.06
CA ALA A 296 -15.76 18.89 30.42
C ALA A 296 -15.15 17.86 31.38
N LEU A 297 -15.48 16.59 31.21
CA LEU A 297 -14.93 15.51 32.02
C LEU A 297 -13.45 15.26 31.75
N PHE A 298 -13.00 15.40 30.50
CA PHE A 298 -11.57 15.37 30.20
C PHE A 298 -10.80 16.46 30.96
N GLU A 299 -11.29 17.70 30.90
CA GLU A 299 -10.66 18.84 31.61
C GLU A 299 -10.69 18.66 33.13
N ALA A 300 -11.69 17.95 33.66
CA ALA A 300 -11.80 17.58 35.06
C ALA A 300 -10.90 16.39 35.47
N GLY A 301 -10.07 15.85 34.57
CA GLY A 301 -9.14 14.76 34.86
C GLY A 301 -9.66 13.35 34.58
N PHE A 302 -10.74 13.20 33.80
CA PHE A 302 -11.36 11.92 33.46
C PHE A 302 -11.22 11.62 31.95
N PRO A 303 -10.01 11.27 31.46
CA PRO A 303 -9.76 11.09 30.03
C PRO A 303 -10.49 9.90 29.40
N ASP A 304 -10.78 8.86 30.20
CA ASP A 304 -11.54 7.69 29.74
C ASP A 304 -13.00 8.04 29.40
N GLU A 305 -13.59 9.04 30.07
CA GLU A 305 -14.96 9.47 29.79
C GLU A 305 -15.06 10.20 28.43
N ALA A 306 -14.09 11.07 28.12
CA ALA A 306 -13.96 11.63 26.78
C ALA A 306 -13.74 10.54 25.73
N TYR A 307 -12.85 9.58 25.97
CA TYR A 307 -12.59 8.49 25.05
C TYR A 307 -13.83 7.61 24.82
N ARG A 308 -14.61 7.33 25.88
CA ARG A 308 -15.90 6.64 25.81
C ARG A 308 -16.88 7.38 24.89
N THR A 309 -17.01 8.70 25.05
CA THR A 309 -17.86 9.52 24.17
C THR A 309 -17.37 9.47 22.73
N MET A 310 -16.06 9.58 22.48
CA MET A 310 -15.48 9.44 21.13
C MET A 310 -15.81 8.07 20.51
N ARG A 311 -15.71 6.98 21.29
CA ARG A 311 -16.06 5.62 20.85
C ARG A 311 -17.51 5.51 20.40
N VAL A 312 -18.46 6.05 21.17
CA VAL A 312 -19.90 6.02 20.82
C VAL A 312 -20.18 6.85 19.58
N LEU A 313 -19.65 8.09 19.52
CA LEU A 313 -19.82 8.96 18.35
C LEU A 313 -19.19 8.35 17.08
N GLY A 314 -18.03 7.71 17.20
CA GLY A 314 -17.37 7.00 16.09
C GLY A 314 -18.14 5.76 15.62
N MET A 315 -18.79 5.03 16.54
CA MET A 315 -19.72 3.95 16.18
C MET A 315 -20.93 4.50 15.42
N HIS A 316 -21.54 5.59 15.91
CA HIS A 316 -22.67 6.21 15.23
C HIS A 316 -22.31 6.75 13.85
N ALA A 317 -21.13 7.35 13.69
CA ALA A 317 -20.64 7.85 12.40
C ALA A 317 -20.50 6.73 11.35
N ALA A 318 -20.24 5.49 11.78
CA ALA A 318 -20.06 4.33 10.90
C ALA A 318 -21.31 3.43 10.76
N ASP A 319 -22.36 3.64 11.56
CA ASP A 319 -23.53 2.76 11.62
C ASP A 319 -24.50 3.01 10.45
N LEU A 320 -24.34 2.23 9.37
CA LEU A 320 -25.23 2.29 8.21
C LEU A 320 -26.60 1.63 8.44
N SER A 321 -26.76 0.88 9.54
CA SER A 321 -27.94 0.07 9.78
C SER A 321 -29.01 0.83 10.56
N ARG A 322 -28.63 1.55 11.62
CA ARG A 322 -29.57 2.23 12.53
C ARG A 322 -29.58 3.74 12.37
N ARG A 323 -28.54 4.35 11.81
CA ARG A 323 -28.39 5.81 11.74
C ARG A 323 -28.68 6.36 10.34
N SER A 324 -29.39 7.47 10.26
CA SER A 324 -29.57 8.21 8.99
C SER A 324 -28.29 8.93 8.58
N ALA A 325 -28.16 9.30 7.30
CA ALA A 325 -26.98 10.03 6.82
C ALA A 325 -26.70 11.33 7.61
N PRO A 326 -27.70 12.19 7.89
CA PRO A 326 -27.49 13.38 8.73
C PRO A 326 -26.99 13.07 10.14
N GLN A 327 -27.51 12.00 10.77
CA GLN A 327 -27.07 11.59 12.11
C GLN A 327 -25.61 11.11 12.11
N ARG A 328 -25.20 10.36 11.07
CA ARG A 328 -23.81 9.90 10.93
C ARG A 328 -22.85 11.07 10.70
N GLU A 329 -23.22 12.01 9.84
CA GLU A 329 -22.43 13.21 9.58
C GLU A 329 -22.27 14.07 10.84
N LEU A 330 -23.35 14.28 11.59
CA LEU A 330 -23.29 15.01 12.85
C LEU A 330 -22.46 14.28 13.91
N ALA A 331 -22.59 12.95 14.01
CA ALA A 331 -21.76 12.16 14.92
C ALA A 331 -20.27 12.29 14.58
N ALA A 332 -19.92 12.26 13.29
CA ALA A 332 -18.56 12.48 12.81
C ALA A 332 -18.06 13.89 13.13
N GLN A 333 -18.91 14.92 12.98
CA GLN A 333 -18.60 16.30 13.35
C GLN A 333 -18.32 16.42 14.86
N GLN A 334 -19.21 15.89 15.70
CA GLN A 334 -19.06 15.92 17.16
C GLN A 334 -17.83 15.13 17.64
N LEU A 335 -17.58 13.95 17.07
CA LEU A 335 -16.36 13.18 17.32
C LEU A 335 -15.13 14.06 17.05
N ALA A 336 -15.15 14.76 15.93
CA ALA A 336 -14.00 15.52 15.47
C ALA A 336 -13.82 16.86 16.21
N GLU A 337 -14.88 17.47 16.75
CA GLU A 337 -14.80 18.58 17.71
C GLU A 337 -14.23 18.11 19.06
N LEU A 338 -14.68 16.95 19.54
CA LEU A 338 -14.21 16.34 20.78
C LEU A 338 -12.74 15.90 20.70
N ALA A 339 -12.30 15.37 19.56
CA ALA A 339 -10.94 14.92 19.31
C ALA A 339 -10.02 16.07 18.84
N THR A 340 -9.82 17.07 19.70
CA THR A 340 -8.95 18.23 19.46
C THR A 340 -8.02 18.51 20.65
N GLY A 341 -6.91 19.22 20.41
CA GLY A 341 -5.97 19.63 21.48
C GLY A 341 -5.43 18.45 22.29
N ALA A 342 -5.40 18.60 23.61
CA ALA A 342 -4.94 17.57 24.54
C ALA A 342 -5.72 16.25 24.45
N ARG A 343 -7.01 16.31 24.04
CA ARG A 343 -7.85 15.12 23.85
C ARG A 343 -7.42 14.29 22.65
N LEU A 344 -7.04 14.94 21.55
CA LEU A 344 -6.47 14.26 20.39
C LEU A 344 -5.11 13.64 20.73
N GLU A 345 -4.29 14.34 21.51
CA GLU A 345 -3.01 13.81 21.99
C GLU A 345 -3.17 12.57 22.88
N ALA A 346 -4.16 12.60 23.78
CA ALA A 346 -4.51 11.43 24.58
C ALA A 346 -4.99 10.25 23.72
N LEU A 347 -5.78 10.52 22.67
CA LEU A 347 -6.22 9.50 21.71
C LEU A 347 -5.03 8.89 20.93
N ILE A 348 -4.08 9.72 20.49
CA ILE A 348 -2.85 9.27 19.83
C ILE A 348 -1.98 8.44 20.77
N ALA A 349 -1.80 8.87 22.02
CA ALA A 349 -1.07 8.13 23.03
C ALA A 349 -1.71 6.76 23.28
N ARG A 350 -3.05 6.69 23.34
CA ARG A 350 -3.79 5.43 23.46
C ARG A 350 -3.61 4.53 22.24
N ALA A 351 -3.62 5.08 21.03
CA ALA A 351 -3.34 4.33 19.80
C ALA A 351 -1.93 3.73 19.78
N CYS A 352 -0.97 4.38 20.46
CA CYS A 352 0.42 3.93 20.54
C CYS A 352 0.72 3.08 21.79
N ALA A 353 -0.27 2.83 22.65
CA ALA A 353 -0.08 2.02 23.86
C ALA A 353 0.18 0.54 23.50
N ARG A 354 0.97 -0.14 24.34
CA ARG A 354 1.22 -1.58 24.20
C ARG A 354 0.02 -2.34 24.74
N GLY A 355 -0.89 -2.74 23.84
CA GLY A 355 -2.10 -3.49 24.15
C GLY A 355 -3.01 -3.52 22.92
N ALA A 356 -3.33 -4.72 22.44
CA ALA A 356 -3.91 -4.90 21.10
C ALA A 356 -5.26 -4.17 20.96
N GLU A 357 -6.21 -4.37 21.87
CA GLU A 357 -7.59 -3.90 21.65
C GLU A 357 -7.77 -2.39 21.81
N ALA A 358 -7.33 -1.78 22.92
CA ALA A 358 -7.37 -0.33 23.11
C ALA A 358 -6.65 0.44 21.98
N SER A 359 -5.49 -0.08 21.54
CA SER A 359 -4.70 0.50 20.45
C SER A 359 -5.45 0.44 19.12
N ILE A 360 -6.05 -0.71 18.79
CA ILE A 360 -6.82 -0.90 17.56
C ILE A 360 -8.01 0.06 17.51
N ARG A 361 -8.79 0.14 18.59
CA ARG A 361 -10.00 0.98 18.64
C ARG A 361 -9.66 2.47 18.58
N ALA A 362 -8.60 2.89 19.27
CA ALA A 362 -8.10 4.27 19.16
C ALA A 362 -7.58 4.58 17.75
N SER A 363 -6.85 3.66 17.12
CA SER A 363 -6.38 3.79 15.74
C SER A 363 -7.55 3.91 14.76
N GLN A 364 -8.63 3.13 14.95
CA GLN A 364 -9.86 3.22 14.14
C GLN A 364 -10.50 4.61 14.21
N LEU A 365 -10.57 5.22 15.40
CA LEU A 365 -11.08 6.59 15.55
C LEU A 365 -10.19 7.60 14.82
N LEU A 366 -8.85 7.46 14.88
CA LEU A 366 -7.92 8.31 14.14
C LEU A 366 -8.10 8.17 12.61
N LEU A 367 -8.36 6.96 12.11
CA LEU A 367 -8.67 6.71 10.70
C LEU A 367 -10.00 7.36 10.28
N GLN A 368 -11.03 7.32 11.15
CA GLN A 368 -12.30 7.99 10.91
C GLN A 368 -12.14 9.52 10.87
N LEU A 369 -11.29 10.09 11.73
CA LEU A 369 -10.96 11.52 11.71
C LEU A 369 -10.19 11.93 10.44
N GLY A 370 -9.45 10.99 9.84
CA GLY A 370 -8.88 11.12 8.49
C GLY A 370 -7.89 12.28 8.37
N ALA A 371 -8.07 13.13 7.36
CA ALA A 371 -7.14 14.22 7.04
C ALA A 371 -6.84 15.16 8.24
N ARG A 372 -7.80 15.29 9.18
CA ARG A 372 -7.69 16.19 10.33
C ARG A 372 -6.55 15.84 11.28
N VAL A 373 -6.15 14.57 11.35
CA VAL A 373 -5.07 14.13 12.26
C VAL A 373 -3.70 14.17 11.59
N VAL A 374 -3.62 14.42 10.28
CA VAL A 374 -2.34 14.40 9.54
C VAL A 374 -1.32 15.40 10.10
N PRO A 375 -1.65 16.68 10.38
CA PRO A 375 -0.65 17.63 10.88
C PRO A 375 -0.04 17.22 12.21
N ILE A 376 -0.86 16.75 13.14
CA ILE A 376 -0.39 16.32 14.48
C ILE A 376 0.38 15.00 14.41
N LEU A 377 -0.02 14.06 13.55
CA LEU A 377 0.73 12.82 13.35
C LEU A 377 2.12 13.10 12.78
N LEU A 378 2.25 14.00 11.80
CA LEU A 378 3.56 14.41 11.27
C LEU A 378 4.44 15.01 12.36
N GLN A 379 3.89 15.95 13.15
CA GLN A 379 4.62 16.56 14.26
C GLN A 379 5.09 15.52 15.28
N ARG A 380 4.24 14.54 15.61
CA ARG A 380 4.57 13.49 16.58
C ARG A 380 5.61 12.51 16.05
N ILE A 381 5.54 12.13 14.78
CA ILE A 381 6.50 11.23 14.13
C ILE A 381 7.92 11.81 14.15
N GLU A 382 8.06 13.14 14.06
CA GLU A 382 9.37 13.83 14.05
C GLU A 382 10.09 13.78 15.38
N VAL A 383 9.34 13.84 16.48
CA VAL A 383 9.90 13.90 17.85
C VAL A 383 9.87 12.56 18.58
N GLU A 384 9.08 11.59 18.09
CA GLU A 384 8.94 10.28 18.71
C GLU A 384 10.25 9.49 18.61
N LYS A 385 10.77 9.03 19.76
CA LYS A 385 12.03 8.28 19.86
C LYS A 385 11.81 6.77 19.82
N ASP A 386 10.68 6.29 20.32
CA ASP A 386 10.36 4.85 20.34
C ASP A 386 10.05 4.37 18.90
N PRO A 387 10.86 3.44 18.33
CA PRO A 387 10.62 2.92 17.00
C PRO A 387 9.24 2.28 16.82
N HIS A 388 8.71 1.63 17.86
CA HIS A 388 7.39 1.00 17.82
C HIS A 388 6.29 2.06 17.66
N ARG A 389 6.29 3.08 18.52
CA ARG A 389 5.31 4.18 18.47
C ARG A 389 5.43 4.96 17.17
N ARG A 390 6.66 5.25 16.73
CA ARG A 390 6.92 5.93 15.45
C ARG A 390 6.36 5.11 14.28
N GLY A 391 6.54 3.79 14.30
CA GLY A 391 5.98 2.86 13.33
C GLY A 391 4.46 2.86 13.32
N GLN A 392 3.82 2.85 14.49
CA GLN A 392 2.36 2.92 14.62
C GLN A 392 1.78 4.22 14.05
N LEU A 393 2.38 5.37 14.41
CA LEU A 393 1.97 6.68 13.89
C LEU A 393 2.09 6.75 12.36
N ALA A 394 3.21 6.25 11.83
CA ALA A 394 3.45 6.16 10.39
C ALA A 394 2.41 5.25 9.71
N GLY A 395 2.12 4.08 10.30
CA GLY A 395 1.12 3.14 9.81
C GLY A 395 -0.27 3.76 9.74
N ILE A 396 -0.70 4.48 10.77
CA ILE A 396 -1.97 5.20 10.80
C ILE A 396 -2.02 6.22 9.66
N LEU A 397 -0.97 7.04 9.48
CA LEU A 397 -0.94 8.06 8.43
C LEU A 397 -1.02 7.45 7.02
N ILE A 398 -0.30 6.35 6.77
CA ILE A 398 -0.36 5.61 5.50
C ILE A 398 -1.77 5.03 5.26
N ALA A 399 -2.39 4.50 6.32
CA ALA A 399 -3.73 3.91 6.28
C ALA A 399 -4.84 4.95 6.05
N ILE A 400 -4.68 6.21 6.51
CA ILE A 400 -5.57 7.31 6.10
C ILE A 400 -5.57 7.48 4.56
N GLY A 401 -4.41 7.24 3.94
CA GLY A 401 -4.29 7.07 2.50
C GLY A 401 -4.53 8.34 1.70
N GLU A 402 -5.35 8.27 0.65
CA GLU A 402 -5.55 9.39 -0.28
C GLU A 402 -6.17 10.61 0.38
N LYS A 403 -6.98 10.39 1.44
CA LYS A 403 -7.55 11.47 2.24
C LYS A 403 -6.48 12.30 2.95
N ALA A 404 -5.28 11.75 3.19
CA ALA A 404 -4.17 12.50 3.74
C ALA A 404 -3.47 13.39 2.70
N THR A 405 -3.58 13.07 1.40
CA THR A 405 -2.80 13.73 0.35
C THR A 405 -2.99 15.25 0.28
N PRO A 406 -4.21 15.82 0.36
CA PRO A 406 -4.38 17.28 0.36
C PRO A 406 -3.61 17.95 1.50
N GLU A 407 -3.59 17.34 2.67
CA GLU A 407 -2.92 17.92 3.83
C GLU A 407 -1.41 17.74 3.81
N LEU A 408 -0.93 16.60 3.28
CA LEU A 408 0.49 16.42 2.98
C LEU A 408 0.98 17.46 1.97
N VAL A 409 0.18 17.77 0.95
CA VAL A 409 0.49 18.82 -0.03
C VAL A 409 0.58 20.19 0.65
N ARG A 410 -0.39 20.55 1.49
CA ARG A 410 -0.34 21.83 2.23
C ARG A 410 0.90 21.93 3.12
N VAL A 411 1.24 20.86 3.83
CA VAL A 411 2.41 20.83 4.72
C VAL A 411 3.72 20.91 3.91
N MET A 412 3.80 20.26 2.75
CA MET A 412 4.94 20.36 1.84
C MET A 412 5.17 21.79 1.32
N GLU A 413 4.11 22.55 1.08
CA GLU A 413 4.17 23.94 0.61
C GLU A 413 4.44 24.95 1.74
N GLY A 414 4.46 24.48 2.99
CA GLY A 414 4.79 25.29 4.16
C GLY A 414 6.27 25.67 4.27
N GLY A 415 6.60 26.41 5.34
CA GLY A 415 7.96 26.92 5.57
C GLY A 415 8.92 25.97 6.30
N ASP A 416 8.42 24.97 7.03
CA ASP A 416 9.25 24.06 7.81
C ASP A 416 9.85 22.95 6.92
N LEU A 417 11.16 23.00 6.71
CA LEU A 417 11.88 22.05 5.84
C LEU A 417 11.85 20.61 6.37
N ARG A 418 11.90 20.41 7.70
CA ARG A 418 11.84 19.07 8.29
C ARG A 418 10.46 18.48 8.04
N ARG A 419 9.42 19.28 8.30
CA ARG A 419 8.04 18.86 8.09
C ARG A 419 7.69 18.62 6.63
N ALA A 420 8.17 19.48 5.73
CA ALA A 420 8.02 19.27 4.30
C ALA A 420 8.69 17.96 3.83
N ARG A 421 9.86 17.62 4.39
CA ARG A 421 10.54 16.35 4.09
C ARG A 421 9.75 15.14 4.58
N THR A 422 9.26 15.18 5.83
CA THR A 422 8.40 14.13 6.39
C THR A 422 7.14 13.95 5.55
N ALA A 423 6.48 15.05 5.16
CA ALA A 423 5.30 15.03 4.32
C ALA A 423 5.58 14.48 2.91
N ALA A 424 6.71 14.85 2.29
CA ALA A 424 7.12 14.33 0.99
C ALA A 424 7.36 12.81 1.04
N ARG A 425 8.05 12.32 2.08
CA ARG A 425 8.25 10.89 2.30
C ARG A 425 6.91 10.15 2.33
N PHE A 426 5.97 10.60 3.15
CA PHE A 426 4.66 9.98 3.29
C PHE A 426 3.78 10.10 2.04
N ALA A 427 3.87 11.21 1.31
CA ALA A 427 3.22 11.33 0.00
C ALA A 427 3.71 10.23 -0.97
N GLY A 428 5.01 9.92 -0.92
CA GLY A 428 5.62 8.79 -1.63
C GLY A 428 5.10 7.43 -1.17
N GLU A 429 5.01 7.19 0.14
CA GLU A 429 4.49 5.92 0.70
C GLU A 429 2.98 5.71 0.46
N ILE A 430 2.23 6.81 0.35
CA ILE A 430 0.80 6.84 0.01
C ILE A 430 0.55 6.62 -1.49
N GLN A 431 1.55 6.93 -2.33
CA GLN A 431 1.55 6.71 -3.78
C GLN A 431 0.40 7.40 -4.53
N ASN A 432 -0.07 8.55 -4.04
CA ASN A 432 -1.12 9.32 -4.71
C ASN A 432 -0.52 10.31 -5.73
N PRO A 433 -0.86 10.19 -7.04
CA PRO A 433 -0.35 11.09 -8.08
C PRO A 433 -0.70 12.57 -7.87
N ALA A 434 -1.70 12.91 -7.05
CA ALA A 434 -2.05 14.29 -6.74
C ALA A 434 -0.91 15.07 -6.06
N ALA A 435 0.05 14.39 -5.42
CA ALA A 435 1.22 15.01 -4.82
C ALA A 435 2.34 15.35 -5.83
N VAL A 436 2.29 14.81 -7.05
CA VAL A 436 3.39 14.91 -8.03
C VAL A 436 3.74 16.35 -8.38
N ALA A 437 2.75 17.21 -8.59
CA ALA A 437 2.99 18.61 -8.94
C ALA A 437 3.77 19.36 -7.85
N THR A 438 3.43 19.12 -6.58
CA THR A 438 4.11 19.73 -5.43
C THR A 438 5.50 19.13 -5.22
N LEU A 439 5.66 17.80 -5.32
CA LEU A 439 6.96 17.14 -5.21
C LEU A 439 7.94 17.62 -6.30
N ARG A 440 7.46 17.83 -7.53
CA ARG A 440 8.24 18.41 -8.61
C ARG A 440 8.75 19.82 -8.28
N ARG A 441 7.92 20.66 -7.63
CA ARG A 441 8.36 21.99 -7.14
C ARG A 441 9.40 21.85 -6.03
N LEU A 442 9.22 20.89 -5.11
CA LEU A 442 10.18 20.66 -4.02
C LEU A 442 11.56 20.22 -4.51
N MET A 443 11.65 19.49 -5.62
CA MET A 443 12.92 19.18 -6.28
C MET A 443 13.70 20.41 -6.74
N GLN A 444 13.08 21.59 -6.78
CA GLN A 444 13.71 22.84 -7.19
C GLN A 444 14.10 23.72 -5.99
N ARG A 445 13.88 23.25 -4.75
CA ARG A 445 14.21 24.00 -3.53
C ARG A 445 15.71 23.92 -3.22
N PRO A 446 16.29 24.91 -2.53
CA PRO A 446 17.73 24.94 -2.24
C PRO A 446 18.21 23.85 -1.26
N ASP A 447 17.33 23.33 -0.40
CA ASP A 447 17.68 22.25 0.54
C ASP A 447 17.89 20.92 -0.18
N SER A 448 19.13 20.42 -0.18
CA SER A 448 19.54 19.22 -0.93
C SER A 448 18.83 17.95 -0.46
N GLU A 449 18.57 17.86 0.83
CA GLU A 449 17.90 16.71 1.44
C GLU A 449 16.40 16.69 1.12
N LEU A 450 15.73 17.85 1.12
CA LEU A 450 14.35 17.99 0.66
C LEU A 450 14.22 17.62 -0.83
N ARG A 451 15.16 18.06 -1.68
CA ARG A 451 15.20 17.66 -3.09
C ARG A 451 15.30 16.14 -3.25
N ARG A 452 16.21 15.51 -2.50
CA ARG A 452 16.41 14.04 -2.51
C ARG A 452 15.15 13.31 -2.07
N GLU A 453 14.49 13.76 -1.01
CA GLU A 453 13.27 13.10 -0.55
C GLU A 453 12.12 13.29 -1.53
N ALA A 454 11.99 14.47 -2.14
CA ALA A 454 10.99 14.71 -3.18
C ALA A 454 11.19 13.80 -4.40
N ALA A 455 12.44 13.63 -4.87
CA ALA A 455 12.76 12.74 -5.97
C ALA A 455 12.48 11.26 -5.62
N LYS A 456 12.86 10.81 -4.41
CA LYS A 456 12.53 9.46 -3.91
C LYS A 456 11.01 9.25 -3.84
N ALA A 457 10.26 10.24 -3.38
CA ALA A 457 8.81 10.16 -3.31
C ALA A 457 8.18 10.01 -4.70
N LEU A 458 8.68 10.72 -5.71
CA LEU A 458 8.25 10.55 -7.11
C LEU A 458 8.53 9.12 -7.62
N VAL A 459 9.71 8.55 -7.31
CA VAL A 459 10.02 7.14 -7.64
C VAL A 459 9.02 6.20 -6.97
N ARG A 460 8.76 6.37 -5.66
CA ARG A 460 7.79 5.53 -4.92
C ARG A 460 6.37 5.65 -5.48
N ILE A 461 5.96 6.84 -5.95
CA ILE A 461 4.64 7.03 -6.58
C ILE A 461 4.52 6.21 -7.86
N GLY A 462 5.58 6.12 -8.68
CA GLY A 462 5.63 5.26 -9.87
C GLY A 462 4.65 5.59 -11.00
N HIS A 463 3.77 6.56 -10.82
CA HIS A 463 2.79 7.00 -11.81
C HIS A 463 3.47 7.68 -13.00
N ALA A 464 2.87 7.61 -14.20
CA ALA A 464 3.40 8.21 -15.42
C ALA A 464 3.75 9.70 -15.25
N SER A 465 2.91 10.48 -14.56
CA SER A 465 3.18 11.89 -14.25
C SER A 465 4.40 12.09 -13.34
N ALA A 466 4.71 11.13 -12.47
CA ALA A 466 5.91 11.19 -11.63
C ALA A 466 7.18 10.92 -12.44
N VAL A 467 7.10 10.01 -13.41
CA VAL A 467 8.18 9.79 -14.39
C VAL A 467 8.41 11.05 -15.22
N GLU A 468 7.35 11.66 -15.78
CA GLU A 468 7.49 12.91 -16.54
C GLU A 468 8.05 14.06 -15.69
N ALA A 469 7.65 14.16 -14.41
CA ALA A 469 8.24 15.15 -13.51
C ALA A 469 9.76 14.95 -13.30
N LEU A 470 10.23 13.70 -13.25
CA LEU A 470 11.66 13.38 -13.19
C LEU A 470 12.35 13.65 -14.54
N VAL A 471 11.69 13.38 -15.67
CA VAL A 471 12.21 13.72 -17.00
C VAL A 471 12.37 15.23 -17.17
N GLU A 472 11.37 16.03 -16.79
CA GLU A 472 11.49 17.49 -16.78
C GLU A 472 12.66 17.97 -15.91
N ALA A 473 12.89 17.33 -14.76
CA ALA A 473 13.99 17.66 -13.85
C ALA A 473 15.36 17.32 -14.46
N LEU A 474 15.44 16.28 -15.28
CA LEU A 474 16.66 15.90 -16.01
C LEU A 474 17.07 16.95 -17.06
N GLU A 475 16.11 17.65 -17.65
CA GLU A 475 16.38 18.64 -18.70
C GLU A 475 16.85 20.01 -18.17
N ARG A 476 16.81 20.21 -16.85
CA ARG A 476 17.19 21.49 -16.22
C ARG A 476 18.71 21.69 -16.21
N ARG A 477 19.13 22.96 -16.10
CA ARG A 477 20.55 23.39 -16.05
C ARG A 477 21.21 23.26 -14.69
N ASP A 478 20.47 22.87 -13.65
CA ASP A 478 21.08 22.61 -12.34
C ASP A 478 21.60 21.17 -12.33
N ASP A 479 22.92 21.02 -12.46
CA ASP A 479 23.61 19.74 -12.59
C ASP A 479 23.31 18.80 -11.40
N GLY A 480 23.08 19.34 -10.20
CA GLY A 480 22.74 18.55 -9.03
C GLY A 480 21.32 17.97 -9.07
N VAL A 481 20.37 18.72 -9.62
CA VAL A 481 18.99 18.26 -9.82
C VAL A 481 18.93 17.26 -10.97
N ALA A 482 19.63 17.51 -12.07
CA ALA A 482 19.67 16.63 -13.23
C ALA A 482 20.31 15.28 -12.88
N ALA A 483 21.41 15.26 -12.12
CA ALA A 483 22.07 14.02 -11.67
C ALA A 483 21.15 13.20 -10.74
N LEU A 484 20.45 13.85 -9.82
CA LEU A 484 19.46 13.20 -8.96
C LEU A 484 18.29 12.63 -9.77
N ALA A 485 17.79 13.39 -10.75
CA ALA A 485 16.74 12.94 -11.65
C ALA A 485 17.19 11.71 -12.46
N ALA A 486 18.40 11.72 -13.02
CA ALA A 486 18.99 10.58 -13.72
C ALA A 486 19.05 9.33 -12.85
N TYR A 487 19.54 9.47 -11.61
CA TYR A 487 19.55 8.39 -10.62
C TYR A 487 18.15 7.83 -10.38
N CYS A 488 17.18 8.70 -10.11
CA CYS A 488 15.80 8.33 -9.82
C CYS A 488 15.09 7.69 -11.01
N LEU A 489 15.28 8.22 -12.23
CA LEU A 489 14.76 7.64 -13.47
C LEU A 489 15.27 6.21 -13.67
N GLY A 490 16.56 5.97 -13.41
CA GLY A 490 17.13 4.62 -13.39
C GLY A 490 16.46 3.66 -12.39
N ALA A 491 15.98 4.17 -11.26
CA ALA A 491 15.27 3.39 -10.26
C ALA A 491 13.78 3.16 -10.60
N THR A 492 13.21 3.87 -11.57
CA THR A 492 11.79 3.70 -11.93
C THR A 492 11.50 2.46 -12.77
N GLY A 493 12.48 1.98 -13.56
CA GLY A 493 12.27 0.88 -14.52
C GLY A 493 11.40 1.23 -15.73
N SER A 494 10.88 2.46 -15.82
CA SER A 494 9.94 2.87 -16.88
C SER A 494 10.61 2.93 -18.27
N PRO A 495 10.01 2.37 -19.34
CA PRO A 495 10.51 2.54 -20.70
C PRO A 495 10.70 4.00 -21.10
N ARG A 496 9.77 4.87 -20.69
CA ARG A 496 9.85 6.31 -20.93
C ARG A 496 11.06 6.94 -20.23
N ALA A 497 11.39 6.48 -19.03
CA ALA A 497 12.59 6.93 -18.31
C ALA A 497 13.85 6.50 -19.06
N PHE A 498 13.88 5.29 -19.60
CA PHE A 498 15.00 4.81 -20.41
C PHE A 498 15.23 5.69 -21.65
N ASP A 499 14.16 5.98 -22.41
CA ASP A 499 14.24 6.84 -23.60
C ASP A 499 14.74 8.24 -23.26
N ALA A 500 14.22 8.85 -22.19
CA ALA A 500 14.67 10.16 -21.73
C ALA A 500 16.15 10.20 -21.36
N LEU A 501 16.68 9.14 -20.72
CA LEU A 501 18.10 9.04 -20.38
C LEU A 501 18.98 8.94 -21.64
N ARG A 502 18.53 8.19 -22.65
CA ARG A 502 19.20 8.09 -23.96
C ARG A 502 19.25 9.43 -24.68
N GLU A 503 18.14 10.17 -24.68
CA GLU A 503 18.07 11.51 -25.27
C GLU A 503 18.95 12.54 -24.53
N ALA A 504 19.08 12.41 -23.21
CA ALA A 504 19.87 13.33 -22.39
C ALA A 504 21.39 13.12 -22.50
N LEU A 505 21.85 11.88 -22.72
CA LEU A 505 23.27 11.56 -22.71
C LEU A 505 24.10 12.33 -23.75
N PRO A 506 23.71 12.40 -25.04
CA PRO A 506 24.42 13.21 -26.03
C PRO A 506 24.48 14.68 -25.65
N ARG A 507 23.41 15.22 -25.05
CA ARG A 507 23.31 16.63 -24.62
C ARG A 507 24.28 16.90 -23.46
N ALA A 508 24.35 16.03 -22.46
CA ALA A 508 25.30 16.13 -21.34
C ALA A 508 26.76 16.11 -21.84
N LEU A 509 27.07 15.17 -22.74
CA LEU A 509 28.40 15.06 -23.35
C LEU A 509 28.76 16.28 -24.20
N PHE A 510 27.80 16.86 -24.92
CA PHE A 510 28.01 18.08 -25.71
C PHE A 510 28.30 19.29 -24.83
N ARG A 511 27.57 19.45 -23.72
CA ARG A 511 27.83 20.51 -22.73
C ARG A 511 29.12 20.27 -21.92
N GLY A 512 29.71 19.09 -22.02
CA GLY A 512 30.90 18.70 -21.26
C GLY A 512 30.62 18.48 -19.78
N ASP A 513 29.38 18.12 -19.43
CA ASP A 513 28.93 17.73 -18.10
C ASP A 513 29.16 16.22 -17.92
N PHE A 514 30.36 15.87 -17.48
CA PHE A 514 30.77 14.48 -17.27
C PHE A 514 30.17 13.87 -16.00
N GLU A 515 29.74 14.69 -15.05
CA GLU A 515 29.09 14.22 -13.83
C GLU A 515 27.68 13.70 -14.13
N LEU A 516 26.88 14.49 -14.84
CA LEU A 516 25.58 14.04 -15.32
C LEU A 516 25.72 12.85 -16.28
N ALA A 517 26.66 12.91 -17.24
CA ALA A 517 26.88 11.79 -18.16
C ALA A 517 27.22 10.48 -17.43
N ARG A 518 27.98 10.55 -16.33
CA ARG A 518 28.31 9.38 -15.51
C ARG A 518 27.08 8.82 -14.80
N GLU A 519 26.21 9.68 -14.26
CA GLU A 519 24.96 9.23 -13.65
C GLU A 519 23.97 8.66 -14.66
N LEU A 520 23.89 9.23 -15.87
CA LEU A 520 23.12 8.68 -17.00
C LEU A 520 23.61 7.27 -17.37
N VAL A 521 24.93 7.07 -17.48
CA VAL A 521 25.53 5.75 -17.76
C VAL A 521 25.20 4.75 -16.63
N ARG A 522 25.33 5.17 -15.37
CA ARG A 522 24.97 4.33 -14.21
C ARG A 522 23.48 3.99 -14.18
N ALA A 523 22.62 4.90 -14.65
CA ALA A 523 21.18 4.65 -14.73
C ALA A 523 20.86 3.53 -15.71
N PHE A 524 21.53 3.43 -16.87
CA PHE A 524 21.33 2.30 -17.79
C PHE A 524 21.60 0.94 -17.17
N ALA A 525 22.59 0.84 -16.27
CA ALA A 525 22.87 -0.40 -15.56
C ALA A 525 21.68 -0.90 -14.72
N ARG A 526 20.83 0.00 -14.23
CA ARG A 526 19.64 -0.34 -13.43
C ARG A 526 18.50 -0.89 -14.27
N PHE A 527 18.44 -0.54 -15.56
CA PHE A 527 17.46 -1.11 -16.49
C PHE A 527 17.83 -2.54 -16.93
N GLY A 528 19.12 -2.88 -16.97
CA GLY A 528 19.55 -4.20 -17.44
C GLY A 528 19.31 -4.45 -18.94
N ARG A 529 19.03 -3.39 -19.71
CA ARG A 529 18.59 -3.42 -21.11
C ARG A 529 19.76 -3.26 -22.10
N SER A 530 19.85 -4.17 -23.07
CA SER A 530 20.88 -4.18 -24.11
C SER A 530 20.76 -3.01 -25.09
N GLU A 531 19.60 -2.36 -25.13
CA GLU A 531 19.28 -1.23 -26.00
C GLU A 531 20.18 0.00 -25.75
N ALA A 532 20.88 0.05 -24.60
CA ALA A 532 21.86 1.09 -24.29
C ALA A 532 23.26 0.82 -24.88
N ALA A 533 23.53 -0.39 -25.41
CA ALA A 533 24.84 -0.76 -25.94
C ALA A 533 25.37 0.20 -27.01
N PRO A 534 24.57 0.68 -27.99
CA PRO A 534 25.04 1.65 -28.98
C PRO A 534 25.48 2.97 -28.35
N ASP A 535 24.75 3.45 -27.33
CA ASP A 535 25.06 4.70 -26.63
C ASP A 535 26.36 4.59 -25.83
N LEU A 536 26.56 3.45 -25.16
CA LEU A 536 27.80 3.14 -24.43
C LEU A 536 28.99 2.96 -25.37
N ALA A 537 28.81 2.29 -26.51
CA ALA A 537 29.84 2.16 -27.54
C ALA A 537 30.25 3.54 -28.11
N ALA A 538 29.29 4.45 -28.32
CA ALA A 538 29.57 5.81 -28.77
C ALA A 538 30.43 6.60 -27.77
N ILE A 539 30.27 6.38 -26.45
CA ILE A 539 31.15 6.95 -25.42
C ILE A 539 32.59 6.42 -25.58
N LEU A 540 32.75 5.11 -25.78
CA LEU A 540 34.06 4.46 -25.93
C LEU A 540 34.82 4.97 -27.15
N ALA A 541 34.13 5.23 -28.26
CA ALA A 541 34.71 5.79 -29.48
C ALA A 541 35.07 7.29 -29.37
N ARG A 542 34.47 8.01 -28.41
CA ARG A 542 34.61 9.47 -28.30
C ARG A 542 36.05 9.89 -27.98
N LYS A 543 36.51 10.99 -28.59
CA LYS A 543 37.82 11.60 -28.35
C LYS A 543 37.62 12.97 -27.69
N SER A 544 38.48 13.34 -26.75
CA SER A 544 38.49 14.68 -26.14
C SER A 544 39.93 15.12 -25.89
N LEU A 545 40.26 16.36 -26.26
CA LEU A 545 41.58 16.95 -26.06
C LEU A 545 41.68 17.71 -24.73
N LEU A 546 40.59 18.34 -24.28
CA LEU A 546 40.55 19.23 -23.11
C LEU A 546 40.25 18.50 -21.79
N LYS A 547 39.36 17.50 -21.80
CA LYS A 547 38.87 16.80 -20.59
C LYS A 547 39.22 15.31 -20.61
N ARG A 548 40.48 14.99 -20.94
CA ARG A 548 40.97 13.60 -21.12
C ARG A 548 40.71 12.70 -19.92
N ARG A 549 40.99 13.19 -18.71
CA ARG A 549 40.79 12.44 -17.45
C ARG A 549 39.32 12.09 -17.22
N LEU A 550 38.43 13.08 -17.27
CA LEU A 550 36.99 12.89 -17.04
C LEU A 550 36.36 11.96 -18.10
N LEU A 551 36.76 12.09 -19.37
CA LEU A 551 36.29 11.19 -20.41
C LEU A 551 36.79 9.75 -20.19
N ARG A 552 38.02 9.57 -19.70
CA ARG A 552 38.52 8.23 -19.35
C ARG A 552 37.72 7.61 -18.22
N GLU A 553 37.46 8.35 -17.14
CA GLU A 553 36.63 7.90 -16.02
C GLU A 553 35.21 7.50 -16.49
N LEU A 554 34.63 8.28 -17.40
CA LEU A 554 33.35 7.94 -18.02
C LEU A 554 33.41 6.67 -18.86
N LYS A 555 34.47 6.48 -19.66
CA LYS A 555 34.67 5.26 -20.46
C LYS A 555 34.84 4.01 -19.59
N LEU A 556 35.57 4.11 -18.48
CA LEU A 556 35.68 3.03 -17.49
C LEU A 556 34.31 2.67 -16.92
N THR A 557 33.51 3.69 -16.56
CA THR A 557 32.14 3.48 -16.10
C THR A 557 31.29 2.79 -17.18
N ALA A 558 31.40 3.20 -18.45
CA ALA A 558 30.68 2.55 -19.55
C ALA A 558 31.09 1.08 -19.73
N ILE A 559 32.38 0.75 -19.59
CA ILE A 559 32.87 -0.65 -19.60
C ILE A 559 32.23 -1.45 -18.47
N ASP A 560 32.20 -0.91 -17.24
CA ASP A 560 31.60 -1.59 -16.10
C ASP A 560 30.10 -1.86 -16.29
N VAL A 561 29.39 -0.97 -16.99
CA VAL A 561 27.98 -1.16 -17.33
C VAL A 561 27.81 -2.22 -18.43
N LEU A 562 28.57 -2.12 -19.53
CA LEU A 562 28.56 -3.11 -20.60
C LEU A 562 28.86 -4.53 -20.10
N ALA A 563 29.77 -4.66 -19.13
CA ALA A 563 30.10 -5.94 -18.50
C ALA A 563 28.90 -6.60 -17.82
N LYS A 564 27.93 -5.81 -17.35
CA LYS A 564 26.73 -6.27 -16.64
C LYS A 564 25.53 -6.53 -17.57
N LEU A 565 25.51 -5.96 -18.78
CA LEU A 565 24.38 -6.04 -19.71
C LEU A 565 24.45 -7.26 -20.64
N PRO A 566 23.49 -8.20 -20.61
CA PRO A 566 23.55 -9.40 -21.44
C PRO A 566 23.39 -9.02 -22.92
N GLY A 567 24.23 -9.58 -23.80
CA GLY A 567 24.07 -9.38 -25.25
C GLY A 567 25.36 -9.38 -26.06
N SER A 568 25.21 -9.54 -27.37
CA SER A 568 26.33 -9.62 -28.33
C SER A 568 26.87 -8.25 -28.72
N ALA A 569 26.04 -7.21 -28.76
CA ALA A 569 26.45 -5.84 -29.07
C ALA A 569 27.41 -5.28 -27.99
N GLU A 570 27.19 -5.65 -26.74
CA GLU A 570 28.04 -5.28 -25.60
C GLU A 570 29.40 -5.96 -25.68
N LEU A 571 29.42 -7.24 -26.05
CA LEU A 571 30.67 -7.98 -26.26
C LEU A 571 31.49 -7.37 -27.39
N GLN A 572 30.84 -6.98 -28.49
CA GLN A 572 31.50 -6.26 -29.58
C GLN A 572 32.07 -4.92 -29.11
N ALA A 573 31.30 -4.13 -28.36
CA ALA A 573 31.77 -2.86 -27.82
C ALA A 573 32.97 -3.03 -26.86
N LEU A 574 32.94 -4.06 -26.01
CA LEU A 574 34.05 -4.39 -25.11
C LEU A 574 35.28 -4.89 -25.89
N ALA A 575 35.10 -5.70 -26.93
CA ALA A 575 36.20 -6.16 -27.78
C ALA A 575 36.91 -4.99 -28.47
N VAL A 576 36.15 -4.05 -29.02
CA VAL A 576 36.70 -2.81 -29.61
C VAL A 576 37.45 -1.98 -28.55
N ALA A 577 36.92 -1.86 -27.33
CA ALA A 577 37.61 -1.17 -26.25
C ALA A 577 38.89 -1.90 -25.76
N GLY A 578 38.95 -3.23 -25.90
CA GLY A 578 40.12 -4.07 -25.61
C GLY A 578 41.33 -3.73 -26.46
N GLU A 579 41.12 -3.09 -27.62
CA GLU A 579 42.15 -2.62 -28.57
C GLU A 579 42.42 -1.12 -28.48
N SER A 580 41.89 -0.43 -27.46
CA SER A 580 42.11 1.00 -27.22
C SER A 580 43.61 1.35 -27.12
N ARG A 581 44.04 2.57 -27.46
CA ARG A 581 45.43 3.01 -27.18
C ARG A 581 45.67 3.36 -25.70
N ASP A 582 44.60 3.57 -24.93
CA ASP A 582 44.68 3.84 -23.50
C ASP A 582 44.77 2.55 -22.69
N ALA A 583 45.86 2.37 -21.93
CA ALA A 583 46.13 1.14 -21.19
C ALA A 583 45.04 0.79 -20.17
N GLN A 584 44.51 1.79 -19.45
CA GLN A 584 43.48 1.55 -18.43
C GLN A 584 42.18 1.07 -19.07
N ILE A 585 41.80 1.65 -20.21
CA ILE A 585 40.60 1.25 -20.98
C ILE A 585 40.77 -0.17 -21.53
N ARG A 586 41.92 -0.48 -22.16
CA ARG A 586 42.19 -1.84 -22.67
C ARG A 586 42.07 -2.89 -21.59
N GLU A 587 42.76 -2.67 -20.47
CA GLU A 587 42.84 -3.64 -19.39
C GLU A 587 41.48 -3.84 -18.72
N ALA A 588 40.71 -2.76 -18.51
CA ALA A 588 39.34 -2.86 -18.00
C ALA A 588 38.44 -3.67 -18.94
N ALA A 589 38.47 -3.38 -20.24
CA ALA A 589 37.66 -4.08 -21.24
C ALA A 589 38.02 -5.57 -21.37
N ARG A 590 39.32 -5.91 -21.41
CA ARG A 590 39.80 -7.30 -21.44
C ARG A 590 39.41 -8.07 -20.18
N ARG A 591 39.50 -7.44 -19.00
CA ARG A 591 39.02 -8.04 -17.74
C ARG A 591 37.51 -8.26 -17.74
N ALA A 592 36.74 -7.32 -18.28
CA ALA A 592 35.28 -7.45 -18.40
C ALA A 592 34.88 -8.63 -19.30
N LEU A 593 35.58 -8.82 -20.43
CA LEU A 593 35.39 -9.96 -21.33
C LEU A 593 35.75 -11.30 -20.65
N ALA A 594 36.87 -11.34 -19.94
CA ALA A 594 37.35 -12.56 -19.28
C ALA A 594 36.45 -13.04 -18.11
N ARG A 595 35.72 -12.13 -17.46
CA ARG A 595 34.85 -12.45 -16.32
C ARG A 595 33.46 -12.97 -16.70
N ARG A 596 33.11 -13.01 -18.00
CA ARG A 596 31.80 -13.54 -18.42
C ARG A 596 31.87 -15.06 -18.56
N PRO A 597 30.90 -15.79 -17.98
CA PRO A 597 30.78 -17.22 -18.26
C PRO A 597 30.57 -17.41 -19.76
N ALA A 598 31.22 -18.43 -20.34
CA ALA A 598 31.01 -18.80 -21.74
C ALA A 598 29.51 -18.98 -21.99
N PRO A 599 28.98 -18.56 -23.16
CA PRO A 599 27.57 -18.73 -23.48
C PRO A 599 27.18 -20.20 -23.30
N SER A 600 26.17 -20.49 -22.47
CA SER A 600 25.64 -21.85 -22.41
C SER A 600 25.13 -22.18 -23.81
N ALA A 601 25.69 -23.22 -24.41
CA ALA A 601 25.25 -23.69 -25.71
C ALA A 601 23.79 -24.18 -25.61
N ALA A 602 22.93 -23.52 -26.41
CA ALA A 602 21.58 -23.88 -26.85
C ALA A 602 20.50 -24.14 -25.79
#